data_AF-A0AAP0WLF5-F1
#
_entry.id   AF-A0AAP0WLF5-F1
#
_cell.length_a   1.000
_cell.length_b   1.000
_cell.length_c   1.000
_cell.angle_alpha   90.00
_cell.angle_beta   90.00
_cell.angle_gamma   90.00
#
_symmetry.space_group_name_H-M   'P 1'
#
loop_
_entity.id
_entity.type
_entity.pdbx_description
1 polymer ?
#
loop_
_entity_poly.entity_id
_entity_poly.type
_entity_poly.pdbx_seq_one_letter_code
_entity_poly.pdbx_strand_id
1 'polypeptide(L)'
;MRRPQGRGLELARKHIASYLSELDCIRRSSDFLRSSARNTSEHGVDDRTTASGCQPIGFNATLNSRLSAPTPPRAIRTLSWEKAVEYFEKLLDDLDIICSYSLDPLFERVSRFVVQFQKSQPDLVARAHLQVLLVQDGKLYGRDLIFSVISRAAVLPEVTKNHDIQKNEYVLQLGQKILSLIGAIRRQKQWFHQLKLKKQIRNEQHHLIRILQVQETWMILVCAGA
;
A
#
# COMPACT_ATOMS: atom_id res chain seq x y z
N MET A 1 12.12 17.75 25.09
CA MET A 1 11.42 18.83 24.34
C MET A 1 10.48 18.20 23.31
N ARG A 2 9.16 18.38 23.47
CA ARG A 2 8.14 17.92 22.51
C ARG A 2 8.22 18.80 21.25
N ARG A 3 8.66 18.26 20.11
CA ARG A 3 8.55 18.99 18.83
C ARG A 3 7.06 19.10 18.46
N PRO A 4 6.54 20.30 18.14
CA PRO A 4 5.16 20.46 17.71
C PRO A 4 5.02 19.88 16.31
N GLN A 5 4.53 18.64 16.21
CA GLN A 5 4.34 17.93 14.93
C GLN A 5 3.36 18.65 13.97
N GLY A 6 2.61 19.66 14.43
CA GLY A 6 1.63 20.39 13.61
C GLY A 6 2.23 21.34 12.56
N ARG A 7 3.33 22.05 12.89
CA ARG A 7 3.90 23.05 11.94
C ARG A 7 4.44 22.41 10.66
N GLY A 8 4.95 21.18 10.75
CA GLY A 8 5.47 20.44 9.60
C GLY A 8 4.35 19.99 8.65
N LEU A 9 3.22 19.53 9.19
CA LEU A 9 2.07 19.11 8.38
C LEU A 9 1.42 20.30 7.69
N GLU A 10 1.24 21.42 8.38
CA GLU A 10 0.70 22.65 7.77
C GLU A 10 1.59 23.16 6.63
N LEU A 11 2.91 23.13 6.81
CA LEU A 11 3.85 23.50 5.75
C LEU A 11 3.77 22.52 4.57
N ALA A 12 3.68 21.22 4.83
CA ALA A 12 3.49 20.22 3.79
C ALA A 12 2.21 20.48 2.97
N ARG A 13 1.10 20.85 3.61
CA ARG A 13 -0.14 21.23 2.90
C ARG A 13 0.04 22.43 1.99
N LYS A 14 0.79 23.45 2.43
CA LYS A 14 1.11 24.61 1.58
C LYS A 14 1.91 24.20 0.34
N HIS A 15 2.89 23.33 0.50
CA HIS A 15 3.66 22.79 -0.63
C HIS A 15 2.79 21.94 -1.56
N ILE A 16 1.93 21.07 -1.01
CA ILE A 16 1.00 20.26 -1.79
C ILE A 16 0.09 21.16 -2.64
N ALA A 17 -0.49 22.21 -2.04
CA ALA A 17 -1.32 23.17 -2.77
C ALA A 17 -0.55 23.89 -3.89
N SER A 18 0.70 24.30 -3.63
CA SER A 18 1.59 24.88 -4.66
C SER A 18 1.81 23.90 -5.81
N TYR A 19 2.19 22.66 -5.51
CA TYR A 19 2.48 21.66 -6.53
C TYR A 19 1.24 21.26 -7.35
N LEU A 20 0.06 21.18 -6.73
CA LEU A 20 -1.19 20.97 -7.46
C LEU A 20 -1.45 22.12 -8.45
N SER A 21 -1.22 23.37 -8.03
CA SER A 21 -1.37 24.52 -8.93
C SER A 21 -0.34 24.53 -10.07
N GLU A 22 0.88 24.07 -9.81
CA GLU A 22 1.93 23.91 -10.82
C GLU A 22 1.58 22.81 -11.82
N LEU A 23 1.11 21.66 -11.35
CA LEU A 23 0.64 20.56 -12.20
C LEU A 23 -0.52 21.01 -13.10
N ASP A 24 -1.46 21.80 -12.57
CA ASP A 24 -2.54 22.40 -13.34
C ASP A 24 -2.02 23.36 -14.43
N CYS A 25 -1.03 24.20 -14.11
CA CYS A 25 -0.40 25.09 -15.09
C CYS A 25 0.30 24.29 -16.19
N ILE A 26 1.05 23.26 -15.80
CA ILE A 26 1.73 22.34 -16.70
C ILE A 26 0.72 21.67 -17.63
N ARG A 27 -0.39 21.16 -17.09
CA ARG A 27 -1.48 20.53 -17.86
C ARG A 27 -2.06 21.49 -18.88
N ARG A 28 -2.35 22.73 -18.50
CA ARG A 28 -2.87 23.77 -19.43
C ARG A 28 -1.86 24.18 -20.49
N SER A 29 -0.57 24.16 -20.17
CA SER A 29 0.51 24.48 -21.12
C SER A 29 0.88 23.31 -22.05
N SER A 30 0.34 22.12 -21.83
CA SER A 30 0.73 20.91 -22.57
C SER A 30 0.50 21.02 -24.08
N ASP A 31 -0.62 21.61 -24.51
CA ASP A 31 -0.92 21.84 -25.94
C ASP A 31 0.06 22.82 -26.60
N PHE A 32 0.50 23.83 -25.85
CA PHE A 32 1.52 24.77 -26.30
C PHE A 32 2.89 24.09 -26.46
N LEU A 33 3.28 23.25 -25.50
CA LEU A 33 4.53 22.48 -25.60
C LEU A 33 4.47 21.46 -26.73
N ARG A 34 3.33 20.79 -26.91
CA ARG A 34 3.11 19.80 -27.98
C ARG A 34 3.14 20.45 -29.37
N SER A 35 2.57 21.64 -29.53
CA SER A 35 2.61 22.38 -30.80
C SER A 35 4.03 22.87 -31.13
N SER A 36 4.84 23.22 -30.13
CA SER A 36 6.25 23.59 -30.31
C SER A 36 7.16 22.39 -30.65
N ALA A 37 6.77 21.17 -30.23
CA ALA A 37 7.53 19.94 -30.44
C ALA A 37 7.21 19.21 -31.77
N ARG A 38 6.37 19.78 -32.64
CA ARG A 38 5.83 19.17 -33.88
C ARG A 38 6.86 18.67 -34.90
N ASN A 39 8.16 18.90 -34.70
CA ASN A 39 9.22 18.38 -35.57
C ASN A 39 9.72 16.97 -35.17
N THR A 40 9.24 16.43 -34.04
CA THR A 40 9.60 15.09 -33.56
C THR A 40 8.31 14.33 -33.24
N SER A 41 8.02 13.35 -34.10
CA SER A 41 7.02 12.27 -34.10
C SER A 41 5.95 12.21 -32.98
N GLU A 42 4.76 11.72 -33.36
CA GLU A 42 3.54 11.45 -32.58
C GLU A 42 3.76 10.51 -31.36
N HIS A 43 4.66 10.87 -30.46
CA HIS A 43 5.30 9.92 -29.58
C HIS A 43 4.96 10.06 -28.09
N GLY A 44 4.05 10.96 -27.72
CA GLY A 44 3.73 11.24 -26.31
C GLY A 44 2.29 10.97 -25.87
N VAL A 45 1.39 10.55 -26.77
CA VAL A 45 -0.06 10.51 -26.49
C VAL A 45 -0.48 9.20 -25.79
N ASP A 46 0.13 8.08 -26.17
CA ASP A 46 -0.28 6.75 -25.68
C ASP A 46 0.77 6.09 -24.79
N ASP A 47 0.29 5.17 -23.93
CA ASP A 47 1.16 4.26 -23.19
C ASP A 47 1.99 3.44 -24.18
N ARG A 48 3.30 3.37 -23.94
CA ARG A 48 4.22 2.57 -24.75
C ARG A 48 4.76 1.42 -23.96
N THR A 49 5.04 0.33 -24.65
CA THR A 49 5.73 -0.79 -24.03
C THR A 49 6.84 -1.29 -24.92
N THR A 50 7.98 -1.68 -24.35
CA THR A 50 9.08 -2.25 -25.14
C THR A 50 8.72 -3.59 -25.77
N ALA A 51 7.65 -4.26 -25.29
CA ALA A 51 7.10 -5.45 -25.94
C ALA A 51 6.48 -5.16 -27.32
N SER A 52 6.11 -3.91 -27.61
CA SER A 52 5.58 -3.49 -28.92
C SER A 52 6.67 -3.03 -29.91
N GLY A 53 7.95 -3.22 -29.55
CA GLY A 53 9.08 -2.74 -30.35
C GLY A 53 9.45 -1.27 -30.12
N CYS A 54 8.71 -0.54 -29.27
CA CYS A 54 9.04 0.83 -28.90
C CYS A 54 10.33 0.88 -28.05
N GLN A 55 11.30 1.71 -28.45
CA GLN A 55 12.49 1.96 -27.62
C GLN A 55 12.10 2.82 -26.40
N PRO A 56 12.57 2.45 -25.19
CA PRO A 56 12.30 3.25 -24.01
C PRO A 56 13.16 4.54 -24.03
N ILE A 57 12.51 5.70 -23.91
CA ILE A 57 13.20 6.99 -24.00
C ILE A 57 14.06 7.21 -22.76
N GLY A 58 15.36 7.44 -22.92
CA GLY A 58 16.28 7.75 -21.82
C GLY A 58 16.62 6.55 -20.89
N PHE A 59 16.17 5.34 -21.23
CA PHE A 59 16.48 4.12 -20.47
C PHE A 59 17.20 3.09 -21.35
N ASN A 60 18.20 2.43 -20.81
CA ASN A 60 18.84 1.30 -21.49
C ASN A 60 18.14 -0.01 -21.11
N ALA A 61 17.41 -0.64 -22.04
CA ALA A 61 16.71 -1.90 -21.80
C ALA A 61 17.65 -3.07 -21.38
N THR A 62 18.94 -2.98 -21.71
CA THR A 62 19.96 -3.98 -21.36
C THR A 62 20.53 -3.79 -19.94
N LEU A 63 20.11 -2.76 -19.19
CA LEU A 63 20.58 -2.55 -17.81
C LEU A 63 20.29 -3.76 -16.91
N ASN A 64 19.10 -4.34 -17.03
CA ASN A 64 18.70 -5.47 -16.20
C ASN A 64 19.52 -6.73 -16.48
N SER A 65 19.89 -6.99 -17.74
CA SER A 65 20.72 -8.15 -18.10
C SER A 65 22.19 -7.98 -17.70
N ARG A 66 22.66 -6.74 -17.54
CA ARG A 66 24.05 -6.42 -17.15
C ARG A 66 24.26 -6.34 -15.64
N LEU A 67 23.25 -5.94 -14.87
CA LEU A 67 23.39 -5.63 -13.44
C LEU A 67 22.71 -6.63 -12.50
N SER A 68 21.78 -7.45 -13.00
CA SER A 68 20.98 -8.36 -12.14
C SER A 68 21.32 -9.83 -12.40
N ALA A 69 21.13 -10.67 -11.39
CA ALA A 69 21.00 -12.11 -11.57
C ALA A 69 19.97 -12.42 -12.67
N PRO A 70 20.07 -13.57 -13.39
CA PRO A 70 19.23 -13.86 -14.55
C PRO A 70 17.74 -13.88 -14.17
N THR A 71 17.09 -12.73 -14.30
CA THR A 71 15.63 -12.60 -14.26
C THR A 71 15.13 -12.57 -15.70
N PRO A 72 13.99 -13.20 -16.00
CA PRO A 72 13.37 -13.09 -17.32
C PRO A 72 13.26 -11.62 -17.75
N PRO A 73 13.52 -11.31 -19.04
CA PRO A 73 13.43 -9.94 -19.53
C PRO A 73 12.03 -9.38 -19.29
N ARG A 74 11.95 -8.20 -18.70
CA ARG A 74 10.69 -7.49 -18.45
C ARG A 74 10.53 -6.36 -19.44
N ALA A 75 9.34 -6.27 -20.03
CA ALA A 75 9.00 -5.12 -20.87
C ALA A 75 8.89 -3.85 -20.01
N ILE A 76 9.43 -2.74 -20.50
CA ILE A 76 9.34 -1.43 -19.85
C ILE A 76 8.10 -0.75 -20.39
N ARG A 77 7.18 -0.36 -19.49
CA ARG A 77 6.01 0.46 -19.83
C ARG A 77 6.31 1.93 -19.55
N THR A 78 6.20 2.76 -20.58
CA THR A 78 6.23 4.21 -20.48
C THR A 78 4.78 4.69 -20.40
N LEU A 79 4.44 5.43 -19.35
CA LEU A 79 3.12 6.01 -19.19
C LEU A 79 2.97 7.22 -20.12
N SER A 80 1.75 7.46 -20.60
CA SER A 80 1.43 8.74 -21.24
C SER A 80 1.63 9.90 -20.27
N TRP A 81 1.84 11.09 -20.83
CA TRP A 81 2.01 12.30 -20.05
C TRP A 81 0.79 12.58 -19.15
N GLU A 82 -0.40 12.45 -19.72
CA GLU A 82 -1.67 12.67 -19.02
C GLU A 82 -1.80 11.74 -17.80
N LYS A 83 -1.51 10.44 -17.97
CA LYS A 83 -1.53 9.47 -16.87
C LYS A 83 -0.46 9.75 -15.80
N ALA A 84 0.69 10.28 -16.19
CA ALA A 84 1.73 10.65 -15.24
C ALA A 84 1.28 11.85 -14.38
N VAL A 85 0.67 12.87 -14.98
CA VAL A 85 0.11 14.02 -14.24
C VAL A 85 -1.02 13.57 -13.31
N GLU A 86 -1.98 12.79 -13.81
CA GLU A 86 -3.09 12.22 -13.01
C GLU A 86 -2.58 11.42 -11.81
N TYR A 87 -1.50 10.65 -11.99
CA TYR A 87 -0.86 9.90 -10.91
C TYR A 87 -0.33 10.83 -9.81
N PHE A 88 0.37 11.90 -10.18
CA PHE A 88 0.91 12.85 -9.21
C PHE A 88 -0.17 13.67 -8.51
N GLU A 89 -1.22 14.11 -9.22
CA GLU A 89 -2.38 14.78 -8.63
C GLU A 89 -3.01 13.88 -7.57
N LYS A 90 -3.32 12.63 -7.91
CA LYS A 90 -3.88 11.67 -6.96
C LYS A 90 -2.96 11.43 -5.75
N LEU A 91 -1.65 11.29 -5.97
CA LEU A 91 -0.69 11.09 -4.88
C LEU A 91 -0.67 12.30 -3.94
N LEU A 92 -0.69 13.52 -4.47
CA LEU A 92 -0.70 14.75 -3.69
C LEU A 92 -2.00 14.89 -2.89
N ASP A 93 -3.14 14.56 -3.46
CA ASP A 93 -4.42 14.53 -2.75
C ASP A 93 -4.43 13.49 -1.61
N ASP A 94 -3.93 12.28 -1.88
CA ASP A 94 -3.78 11.23 -0.85
C ASP A 94 -2.89 11.71 0.31
N LEU A 95 -1.85 12.50 0.02
CA LEU A 95 -0.97 13.10 1.02
C LEU A 95 -1.63 14.26 1.78
N ASP A 96 -2.44 15.10 1.13
CA ASP A 96 -3.18 16.18 1.80
C ASP A 96 -4.18 15.60 2.81
N ILE A 97 -4.86 14.51 2.47
CA ILE A 97 -5.75 13.80 3.40
C ILE A 97 -5.00 13.40 4.67
N ILE A 98 -3.77 12.85 4.54
CA ILE A 98 -2.94 12.49 5.70
C ILE A 98 -2.54 13.73 6.49
N CYS A 99 -2.12 14.80 5.81
CA CYS A 99 -1.65 16.04 6.47
C CYS A 99 -2.77 16.83 7.14
N SER A 100 -4.01 16.69 6.66
CA SER A 100 -5.20 17.32 7.23
C SER A 100 -5.72 16.60 8.48
N TYR A 101 -5.28 15.36 8.72
CA TYR A 101 -5.76 14.56 9.83
C TYR A 101 -5.26 15.10 11.18
N SER A 102 -6.19 15.38 12.09
CA SER A 102 -5.84 15.71 13.47
C SER A 102 -5.21 14.49 14.12
N LEU A 103 -3.94 14.59 14.54
CA LEU A 103 -3.16 13.51 15.19
C LEU A 103 -3.71 13.16 16.59
N ASP A 104 -4.95 12.69 16.63
CA ASP A 104 -5.68 12.34 17.83
C ASP A 104 -5.21 10.97 18.35
N PRO A 105 -4.74 10.87 19.60
CA PRO A 105 -4.22 9.62 20.16
C PRO A 105 -5.32 8.58 20.46
N LEU A 106 -6.60 8.87 20.22
CA LEU A 106 -7.69 7.92 20.43
C LEU A 106 -7.70 6.80 19.37
N PHE A 107 -7.51 5.57 19.83
CA PHE A 107 -7.46 4.37 18.98
C PHE A 107 -8.64 4.26 18.00
N GLU A 108 -9.86 4.56 18.45
CA GLU A 108 -11.07 4.52 17.64
C GLU A 108 -11.00 5.48 16.45
N ARG A 109 -10.54 6.71 16.68
CA ARG A 109 -10.42 7.74 15.64
C ARG A 109 -9.33 7.37 14.65
N VAL A 110 -8.19 6.86 15.12
CA VAL A 110 -7.11 6.37 14.27
C VAL A 110 -7.57 5.20 13.41
N SER A 111 -8.25 4.22 14.01
CA SER A 111 -8.77 3.05 13.31
C SER A 111 -9.80 3.43 12.25
N ARG A 112 -10.74 4.32 12.58
CA ARG A 112 -11.73 4.84 11.64
C ARG A 112 -11.06 5.54 10.47
N PHE A 113 -10.09 6.41 10.75
CA PHE A 113 -9.34 7.10 9.71
C PHE A 113 -8.60 6.12 8.79
N VAL A 114 -7.86 5.16 9.35
CA VAL A 114 -7.15 4.15 8.55
C VAL A 114 -8.12 3.37 7.66
N VAL A 115 -9.27 2.96 8.17
CA VAL A 115 -10.28 2.22 7.38
C VAL A 115 -10.84 3.09 6.26
N GLN A 116 -11.18 4.35 6.53
CA GLN A 116 -11.67 5.29 5.52
C GLN A 116 -10.62 5.59 4.47
N PHE A 117 -9.39 5.86 4.90
CA PHE A 117 -8.24 6.09 4.02
C PHE A 117 -7.96 4.87 3.14
N GLN A 118 -8.02 3.64 3.66
CA GLN A 118 -7.84 2.45 2.81
C GLN A 118 -8.98 2.25 1.80
N LYS A 119 -10.22 2.67 2.14
CA LYS A 119 -11.37 2.57 1.22
C LYS A 119 -11.21 3.47 -0.01
N SER A 120 -10.52 4.61 0.09
CA SER A 120 -10.23 5.48 -1.06
C SER A 120 -9.15 4.92 -2.01
N GLN A 121 -8.55 3.78 -1.68
CA GLN A 121 -7.47 3.15 -2.47
C GLN A 121 -6.27 4.09 -2.71
N PRO A 122 -5.60 4.52 -1.63
CA PRO A 122 -4.56 5.52 -1.70
C PRO A 122 -3.28 4.95 -2.30
N ASP A 123 -2.46 5.83 -2.87
CA ASP A 123 -1.19 5.47 -3.48
C ASP A 123 -0.25 4.73 -2.50
N LEU A 124 0.64 3.90 -3.05
CA LEU A 124 1.63 3.18 -2.25
C LEU A 124 2.49 4.11 -1.39
N VAL A 125 2.92 5.25 -1.93
CA VAL A 125 3.76 6.22 -1.22
C VAL A 125 2.98 6.83 -0.06
N ALA A 126 1.73 7.24 -0.28
CA ALA A 126 0.88 7.78 0.77
C ALA A 126 0.61 6.73 1.88
N ARG A 127 0.37 5.47 1.52
CA ARG A 127 0.23 4.36 2.49
C ARG A 127 1.50 4.12 3.30
N ALA A 128 2.65 4.14 2.65
CA ALA A 128 3.94 4.00 3.33
C ALA A 128 4.21 5.17 4.29
N HIS A 129 3.90 6.39 3.85
CA HIS A 129 4.02 7.58 4.67
C HIS A 129 3.11 7.51 5.91
N LEU A 130 1.84 7.15 5.73
CA LEU A 130 0.90 6.98 6.83
C LEU A 130 1.38 5.93 7.84
N GLN A 131 1.98 4.83 7.38
CA GLN A 131 2.51 3.80 8.28
C GLN A 131 3.63 4.36 9.18
N VAL A 132 4.58 5.10 8.60
CA VAL A 132 5.68 5.72 9.34
C VAL A 132 5.18 6.82 10.27
N LEU A 133 4.14 7.56 9.86
CA LEU A 133 3.52 8.58 10.68
C LEU A 133 2.82 7.97 11.90
N LEU A 134 2.07 6.88 11.70
CA LEU A 134 1.29 6.23 12.75
C LEU A 134 2.16 5.47 13.76
N VAL A 135 3.14 4.69 13.30
CA VAL A 135 3.91 3.80 14.18
C VAL A 135 5.39 4.14 14.09
N GLN A 136 5.92 4.66 15.20
CA GLN A 136 7.34 4.99 15.36
C GLN A 136 7.85 4.30 16.61
N ASP A 137 8.77 3.35 16.47
CA ASP A 137 9.39 2.61 17.58
C ASP A 137 8.37 2.03 18.59
N GLY A 138 7.26 1.47 18.09
CA GLY A 138 6.20 0.91 18.92
C GLY A 138 5.28 1.94 19.61
N LYS A 139 5.41 3.22 19.26
CA LYS A 139 4.56 4.33 19.73
C LYS A 139 3.65 4.85 18.62
N LEU A 140 2.42 5.20 19.00
CA LEU A 140 1.48 5.91 18.16
C LEU A 140 1.93 7.36 18.01
N TYR A 141 2.13 7.82 16.77
CA TYR A 141 2.67 9.15 16.42
C TYR A 141 4.03 9.48 17.05
N GLY A 142 4.78 8.46 17.49
CA GLY A 142 6.00 8.65 18.29
C GLY A 142 5.74 9.19 19.71
N ARG A 143 4.47 9.28 20.15
CA ARG A 143 4.07 9.85 21.44
C ARG A 143 3.70 8.79 22.47
N ASP A 144 2.61 8.07 22.23
CA ASP A 144 2.00 7.17 23.21
C ASP A 144 2.36 5.71 22.90
N LEU A 145 2.71 4.91 23.91
CA LEU A 145 2.94 3.48 23.70
C LEU A 145 1.65 2.84 23.17
N ILE A 146 1.75 2.02 22.13
CA ILE A 146 0.57 1.39 21.53
C ILE A 146 -0.22 0.57 22.55
N PHE A 147 0.47 -0.10 23.47
CA PHE A 147 -0.14 -0.77 24.61
C PHE A 147 -1.02 0.19 25.45
N SER A 148 -0.50 1.36 25.82
CA SER A 148 -1.24 2.34 26.62
C SER A 148 -2.48 2.88 25.90
N VAL A 149 -2.39 3.06 24.59
CA VAL A 149 -3.51 3.49 23.74
C VAL A 149 -4.61 2.41 23.70
N ILE A 150 -4.21 1.14 23.60
CA ILE A 150 -5.15 0.00 23.59
C ILE A 150 -5.79 -0.20 24.97
N SER A 151 -5.02 -0.15 26.05
CA SER A 151 -5.54 -0.28 27.42
C SER A 151 -6.59 0.79 27.71
N ARG A 152 -6.33 2.03 27.28
CA ARG A 152 -7.30 3.13 27.40
C ARG A 152 -8.56 2.90 26.56
N ALA A 153 -8.40 2.40 25.32
CA ALA A 153 -9.54 2.09 24.45
C ALA A 153 -10.38 0.90 24.96
N ALA A 154 -9.76 -0.05 25.66
CA ALA A 154 -10.44 -1.20 26.26
C ALA A 154 -11.11 -0.88 27.61
N VAL A 155 -11.06 0.37 28.09
CA VAL A 155 -11.55 0.79 29.41
C VAL A 155 -10.94 -0.08 30.53
N LEU A 156 -9.68 -0.49 30.34
CA LEU A 156 -8.96 -1.30 31.32
C LEU A 156 -8.50 -0.37 32.46
N PRO A 157 -8.70 -0.74 33.74
CA PRO A 157 -8.39 0.16 34.87
C PRO A 157 -6.92 0.59 34.89
N GLU A 158 -6.67 1.90 34.76
CA GLU A 158 -5.32 2.51 34.82
C GLU A 158 -4.60 2.29 36.17
N VAL A 159 -5.33 1.82 37.19
CA VAL A 159 -4.84 1.54 38.55
C VAL A 159 -3.87 0.36 38.61
N THR A 160 -3.80 -0.47 37.57
CA THR A 160 -2.81 -1.55 37.49
C THR A 160 -1.57 -1.09 36.74
N LYS A 161 -0.82 -0.17 37.36
CA LYS A 161 0.62 -0.01 37.14
C LYS A 161 1.42 -1.25 37.60
N ASN A 162 0.76 -2.39 37.82
CA ASN A 162 1.41 -3.64 38.10
C ASN A 162 1.97 -4.19 36.79
N HIS A 163 3.28 -4.43 36.78
CA HIS A 163 4.01 -5.11 35.72
C HIS A 163 3.36 -6.43 35.25
N ASP A 164 2.38 -6.95 35.99
CA ASP A 164 1.64 -8.18 35.71
C ASP A 164 0.62 -8.06 34.57
N ILE A 165 0.02 -6.89 34.30
CA ILE A 165 -0.88 -6.73 33.14
C ILE A 165 -0.10 -6.60 31.83
N GLN A 166 1.11 -6.03 31.86
CA GLN A 166 2.00 -6.04 30.69
C GLN A 166 2.48 -7.45 30.34
N LYS A 167 2.49 -8.37 31.31
CA LYS A 167 2.75 -9.80 31.10
C LYS A 167 1.50 -10.59 30.67
N ASN A 168 0.32 -9.96 30.63
CA ASN A 168 -0.88 -10.63 30.19
C ASN A 168 -0.78 -10.90 28.67
N GLU A 169 -0.55 -12.17 28.35
CA GLU A 169 -0.33 -12.66 27.01
C GLU A 169 -1.45 -12.24 26.03
N TYR A 170 -2.69 -12.15 26.50
CA TYR A 170 -3.83 -11.73 25.68
C TYR A 170 -3.75 -10.26 25.25
N VAL A 171 -3.30 -9.37 26.14
CA VAL A 171 -3.15 -7.94 25.82
C VAL A 171 -1.98 -7.73 24.87
N LEU A 172 -0.92 -8.51 25.05
CA LEU A 172 0.26 -8.49 24.19
C LEU A 172 -0.06 -9.03 22.78
N GLN A 173 -0.80 -10.14 22.69
CA GLN A 173 -1.30 -10.68 21.42
C GLN A 173 -2.28 -9.72 20.73
N LEU A 174 -3.16 -9.05 21.48
CA LEU A 174 -4.05 -8.02 20.93
C LEU A 174 -3.27 -6.82 20.37
N GLY A 175 -2.27 -6.35 21.12
CA GLY A 175 -1.35 -5.30 20.68
C GLY A 175 -0.59 -5.66 19.41
N GLN A 176 -0.05 -6.88 19.34
CA GLN A 176 0.62 -7.40 18.15
C GLN A 176 -0.35 -7.52 16.96
N LYS A 177 -1.61 -7.94 17.20
CA LYS A 177 -2.62 -8.07 16.15
C LYS A 177 -3.02 -6.70 15.60
N ILE A 178 -3.19 -5.70 16.46
CA ILE A 178 -3.46 -4.31 16.05
C ILE A 178 -2.28 -3.73 15.27
N LEU A 179 -1.05 -3.93 15.74
CA LEU A 179 0.17 -3.58 15.01
C LEU A 179 0.22 -4.26 13.63
N SER A 180 -0.19 -5.53 13.54
CA SER A 180 -0.26 -6.26 12.28
C SER A 180 -1.33 -5.70 11.33
N LEU A 181 -2.43 -5.17 11.87
CA LEU A 181 -3.50 -4.52 11.10
C LEU A 181 -3.08 -3.14 10.59
N ILE A 182 -2.38 -2.36 11.42
CA ILE A 182 -1.75 -1.11 10.99
C ILE A 182 -0.64 -1.39 9.97
N GLY A 183 0.14 -2.46 10.15
CA GLY A 183 1.08 -2.94 9.14
C GLY A 183 0.41 -3.42 7.84
N ALA A 184 -0.87 -3.79 7.88
CA ALA A 184 -1.63 -4.20 6.70
C ALA A 184 -1.95 -3.03 5.76
N ILE A 185 -1.83 -1.77 6.20
CA ILE A 185 -1.92 -0.55 5.36
C ILE A 185 -0.98 -0.67 4.14
N ARG A 186 0.15 -1.36 4.29
CA ARG A 186 1.13 -1.58 3.22
C ARG A 186 0.61 -2.48 2.08
N ARG A 187 -0.39 -3.32 2.33
CA ARG A 187 -0.84 -4.35 1.38
C ARG A 187 -1.90 -3.80 0.43
N GLN A 188 -1.58 -3.79 -0.87
CA GLN A 188 -2.52 -3.40 -1.92
C GLN A 188 -3.75 -4.32 -1.90
N LYS A 189 -4.92 -3.82 -2.35
CA LYS A 189 -6.15 -4.61 -2.58
C LYS A 189 -5.90 -5.90 -3.38
N GLN A 190 -4.91 -5.87 -4.29
CA GLN A 190 -4.39 -7.00 -5.06
C GLN A 190 -3.90 -8.17 -4.18
N TRP A 191 -3.31 -7.93 -3.00
CA TRP A 191 -2.93 -9.00 -2.07
C TRP A 191 -4.15 -9.68 -1.44
N PHE A 192 -5.20 -8.92 -1.12
CA PHE A 192 -6.46 -9.48 -0.60
C PHE A 192 -7.18 -10.31 -1.67
N HIS A 193 -7.20 -9.82 -2.92
CA HIS A 193 -7.70 -10.60 -4.08
C HIS A 193 -6.84 -11.84 -4.35
N GLN A 194 -5.51 -11.73 -4.36
CA GLN A 194 -4.63 -12.88 -4.56
C GLN A 194 -4.68 -13.88 -3.41
N LEU A 195 -4.88 -13.45 -2.16
CA LEU A 195 -5.11 -14.39 -1.06
C LEU A 195 -6.45 -15.09 -1.18
N LYS A 196 -7.49 -14.38 -1.62
CA LYS A 196 -8.81 -14.97 -1.89
C LYS A 196 -8.71 -15.98 -3.03
N LEU A 197 -8.03 -15.63 -4.13
CA LEU A 197 -7.73 -16.53 -5.25
C LEU A 197 -6.87 -17.72 -4.82
N LYS A 198 -5.78 -17.50 -4.07
CA LYS A 198 -4.89 -18.55 -3.57
C LYS A 198 -5.58 -19.49 -2.58
N LYS A 199 -6.51 -19.00 -1.76
CA LYS A 199 -7.35 -19.84 -0.88
C LYS A 199 -8.35 -20.66 -1.69
N GLN A 200 -8.97 -20.05 -2.71
CA GLN A 200 -9.92 -20.73 -3.58
C GLN A 200 -9.24 -21.84 -4.40
N ILE A 201 -8.10 -21.55 -5.02
CA ILE A 201 -7.28 -22.53 -5.73
C ILE A 201 -6.78 -23.64 -4.79
N ARG A 202 -6.37 -23.31 -3.56
CA ARG A 202 -5.96 -24.33 -2.56
C ARG A 202 -7.12 -25.22 -2.13
N ASN A 203 -8.33 -24.67 -1.97
CA ASN A 203 -9.53 -25.44 -1.65
C ASN A 203 -9.96 -26.34 -2.82
N GLU A 204 -9.85 -25.86 -4.06
CA GLU A 204 -10.12 -26.65 -5.27
C GLU A 204 -9.09 -27.79 -5.44
N GLN A 205 -7.80 -27.54 -5.20
CA GLN A 205 -6.79 -28.60 -5.20
C GLN A 205 -7.00 -29.63 -4.09
N HIS A 206 -7.44 -29.20 -2.89
CA HIS A 206 -7.82 -30.13 -1.82
C HIS A 206 -9.04 -30.99 -2.19
N HIS A 207 -10.01 -30.43 -2.93
CA HIS A 207 -11.15 -31.19 -3.45
C HIS A 207 -10.73 -32.22 -4.50
N LEU A 208 -9.85 -31.83 -5.44
CA LEU A 208 -9.35 -32.75 -6.47
C LEU A 208 -8.50 -33.87 -5.88
N ILE A 209 -7.64 -33.59 -4.89
CA ILE A 209 -6.86 -34.61 -4.18
C ILE A 209 -7.77 -35.58 -3.42
N ARG A 210 -8.86 -35.10 -2.80
CA ARG A 210 -9.85 -35.96 -2.15
C ARG A 210 -10.61 -36.83 -3.14
N ILE A 211 -10.95 -36.31 -4.32
CA ILE A 211 -11.62 -37.09 -5.37
C ILE A 211 -10.68 -38.19 -5.89
N LEU A 212 -9.40 -37.86 -6.13
CA LEU A 212 -8.39 -38.82 -6.57
C LEU A 212 -8.11 -39.88 -5.51
N GLN A 213 -8.00 -39.51 -4.23
CA GLN A 213 -7.85 -40.49 -3.15
C GLN A 213 -9.08 -41.40 -3.02
N VAL A 214 -10.30 -40.88 -3.16
CA VAL A 214 -11.51 -41.71 -3.16
C VAL A 214 -11.54 -42.66 -4.36
N GLN A 215 -11.13 -42.23 -5.55
CA GLN A 215 -11.01 -43.11 -6.72
C GLN A 215 -9.94 -44.18 -6.55
N GLU A 216 -8.77 -43.85 -5.99
CA GLU A 216 -7.72 -44.84 -5.69
C GLU A 216 -8.19 -45.84 -4.63
N THR A 217 -8.90 -45.39 -3.59
CA THR A 217 -9.44 -46.29 -2.55
C THR A 217 -10.53 -47.21 -3.11
N TRP A 218 -11.39 -46.70 -4.00
CA TRP A 218 -12.38 -47.51 -4.73
C TRP A 218 -11.72 -48.51 -5.68
N MET A 219 -10.70 -48.11 -6.43
CA MET A 219 -9.93 -49.00 -7.30
C MET A 219 -9.26 -50.13 -6.52
N ILE A 220 -8.66 -49.81 -5.36
CA ILE A 220 -8.03 -50.82 -4.50
C ILE A 220 -9.08 -51.79 -3.91
N LEU A 221 -10.25 -51.30 -3.50
CA LEU A 221 -11.35 -52.14 -3.00
C LEU A 221 -11.96 -53.03 -4.10
N VAL A 222 -12.08 -52.52 -5.33
CA VAL A 222 -12.58 -53.28 -6.49
C VAL A 222 -11.55 -54.33 -6.94
N CYS A 223 -10.25 -54.04 -6.86
CA CYS A 223 -9.19 -55.00 -7.19
C CYS A 223 -8.91 -56.03 -6.08
N ALA A 224 -9.23 -55.74 -4.82
CA ALA A 224 -9.06 -56.67 -3.69
C ALA A 224 -10.29 -57.58 -3.45
N GLY A 225 -11.37 -57.37 -4.19
CA GLY A 225 -12.64 -58.12 -4.09
C GLY A 225 -12.92 -59.06 -5.26
N ALA A 226 -11.89 -59.51 -5.99
CA ALA A 226 -11.98 -60.50 -7.06
C ALA A 226 -10.94 -61.61 -6.86
#